data_AF-A0A661NQJ5-F1
#
_entry.id   AF-A0A661NQJ5-F1
#
_cell.length_a   1.000
_cell.length_b   1.000
_cell.length_c   1.000
_cell.angle_alpha   90.00
_cell.angle_beta   90.00
_cell.angle_gamma   90.00
#
_symmetry.space_group_name_H-M   'P 1'
#
loop_
_entity.id
_entity.type
_entity.pdbx_description
1 polymer ?
#
loop_
_entity_poly.entity_id
_entity_poly.type
_entity_poly.pdbx_seq_one_letter_code
_entity_poly.pdbx_strand_id
1 'polypeptide(L)'
;FTPNNDSCDDGDACTEGDTCSGGSCQPGSPVVCDDGNICTDDSCAPLSGCVFIPNSASCDDGDDCTMNDVCSAGSCSGVPLDADGDGYVAASCSGDDCDDNDDSVNPGAFEGPHGDAVCADGVDNDCDGATDAVDPGCRQCTSDGDCSDGNACNGEETCVAGSCQPGTALDCDDQNPCTDDSCDAVAGCQHANNNSLCDDGNACTTADVCSGGSCQGTTISCDDLDPCTDDSCDPVLGCQHAFNTASCDDGNLCTTGDTCQAGTCVGTPRDCSGLDDACNTGSCDPQSGNCQALPRADGTSCDDGDACTGADVCSGGTCGGTAISCDDGDPCTDDTCDPATGCQYTYNTASCDDGDPCTENDSCQLGSCAGQEVDCSSLDGNCLAGVCDRAAGGCVTTAAPDGSGCDDGDPCTENDTCRDGVCSGTAPDCSSLDDQCHQGQCDPGSGQCVAQPRADGTPCDDGDDCTMGDTCQQGVCQGAMEVPDCRPGGGSGCGCSSPGRGAAPALLVLLLGLLLAPRRRR
;
A
#
# COMPACT_ATOMS: atom_id res chain seq x y z
N PHE A 1 -96.60 -33.63 -62.55
CA PHE A 1 -95.84 -32.77 -63.48
C PHE A 1 -94.70 -33.58 -64.06
N THR A 2 -94.45 -33.44 -65.36
CA THR A 2 -93.26 -33.97 -66.06
C THR A 2 -92.46 -32.76 -66.53
N PRO A 3 -91.16 -32.64 -66.23
CA PRO A 3 -90.35 -31.55 -66.75
C PRO A 3 -90.35 -31.52 -68.28
N ASN A 4 -90.54 -30.34 -68.85
CA ASN A 4 -90.45 -30.00 -70.26
C ASN A 4 -89.61 -28.73 -70.38
N ASN A 5 -88.81 -28.61 -71.44
CA ASN A 5 -88.02 -27.41 -71.73
C ASN A 5 -88.74 -26.49 -72.72
N ASP A 6 -90.08 -26.42 -72.63
CA ASP A 6 -90.88 -25.58 -73.50
C ASP A 6 -90.77 -24.11 -73.04
N SER A 7 -90.94 -23.17 -73.97
CA SER A 7 -90.98 -21.74 -73.69
C SER A 7 -92.13 -21.40 -72.74
N CYS A 8 -91.87 -20.50 -71.80
CA CYS A 8 -92.87 -19.95 -70.90
C CYS A 8 -92.77 -18.42 -70.89
N ASP A 9 -93.45 -17.82 -69.92
CA ASP A 9 -93.55 -16.39 -69.64
C ASP A 9 -93.58 -16.36 -68.10
N ASP A 10 -92.61 -15.73 -67.46
CA ASP A 10 -92.56 -15.65 -65.98
C ASP A 10 -93.29 -14.43 -65.41
N GLY A 11 -93.77 -13.53 -66.28
CA GLY A 11 -94.45 -12.29 -65.95
C GLY A 11 -93.55 -11.06 -65.81
N ASP A 12 -92.23 -11.19 -66.04
CA ASP A 12 -91.30 -10.06 -66.07
C ASP A 12 -91.08 -9.56 -67.50
N ALA A 13 -91.58 -8.35 -67.80
CA ALA A 13 -91.44 -7.69 -69.11
C ALA A 13 -89.99 -7.29 -69.45
N CYS A 14 -89.02 -7.56 -68.56
CA CYS A 14 -87.61 -7.25 -68.71
C CYS A 14 -86.74 -8.47 -69.01
N THR A 15 -87.33 -9.64 -69.24
CA THR A 15 -86.63 -10.83 -69.74
C THR A 15 -87.28 -11.37 -71.01
N GLU A 16 -86.46 -11.85 -71.95
CA GLU A 16 -86.91 -12.48 -73.19
C GLU A 16 -86.34 -13.89 -73.37
N GLY A 17 -87.21 -14.81 -73.81
CA GLY A 17 -86.83 -16.21 -74.08
C GLY A 17 -86.90 -17.16 -72.89
N ASP A 18 -87.77 -16.87 -71.91
CA ASP A 18 -87.93 -17.67 -70.69
C ASP A 18 -88.23 -19.16 -70.97
N THR A 19 -87.69 -20.04 -70.12
CA THR A 19 -87.81 -21.50 -70.30
C THR A 19 -88.26 -22.22 -69.05
N CYS A 20 -89.10 -23.24 -69.23
CA CYS A 20 -89.54 -24.09 -68.15
C CYS A 20 -88.40 -25.00 -67.67
N SER A 21 -88.11 -25.00 -66.37
CA SER A 21 -87.12 -25.88 -65.75
C SER A 21 -87.54 -26.24 -64.32
N GLY A 22 -87.38 -27.51 -63.94
CA GLY A 22 -87.75 -28.01 -62.60
C GLY A 22 -89.26 -28.00 -62.25
N GLY A 23 -90.10 -27.35 -63.07
CA GLY A 23 -91.53 -27.12 -62.79
C GLY A 23 -91.89 -25.65 -62.52
N SER A 24 -90.93 -24.72 -62.65
CA SER A 24 -91.13 -23.27 -62.67
C SER A 24 -90.66 -22.69 -64.00
N CYS A 25 -91.22 -21.55 -64.41
CA CYS A 25 -90.60 -20.73 -65.45
C CYS A 25 -89.30 -20.13 -64.90
N GLN A 26 -88.28 -19.96 -65.74
CA GLN A 26 -87.02 -19.32 -65.38
C GLN A 26 -86.73 -18.19 -66.39
N PRO A 27 -86.39 -16.98 -65.91
CA PRO A 27 -86.19 -15.82 -66.77
C PRO A 27 -85.11 -16.06 -67.83
N GLY A 28 -85.35 -15.51 -69.02
CA GLY A 28 -84.43 -15.55 -70.16
C GLY A 28 -83.32 -14.50 -70.11
N SER A 29 -82.99 -13.92 -71.26
CA SER A 29 -82.00 -12.85 -71.37
C SER A 29 -82.61 -11.51 -70.94
N PRO A 30 -81.88 -10.64 -70.22
CA PRO A 30 -82.38 -9.30 -69.91
C PRO A 30 -82.62 -8.46 -71.17
N VAL A 31 -83.76 -7.78 -71.23
CA VAL A 31 -84.08 -6.78 -72.25
C VAL A 31 -83.22 -5.54 -71.98
N VAL A 32 -82.41 -5.14 -72.96
CA VAL A 32 -81.65 -3.90 -72.90
C VAL A 32 -82.57 -2.75 -73.30
N CYS A 33 -82.80 -1.83 -72.36
CA CYS A 33 -83.46 -0.56 -72.59
C CYS A 33 -82.38 0.51 -72.72
N ASP A 34 -82.31 1.10 -73.91
CA ASP A 34 -81.39 2.16 -74.34
C ASP A 34 -82.12 2.85 -75.51
N ASP A 35 -82.53 4.11 -75.36
CA ASP A 35 -83.16 4.90 -76.42
C ASP A 35 -82.18 5.83 -77.16
N GLY A 36 -80.92 5.89 -76.69
CA GLY A 36 -79.85 6.71 -77.23
C GLY A 36 -79.79 8.15 -76.69
N ASN A 37 -80.66 8.55 -75.75
CA ASN A 37 -80.64 9.86 -75.11
C ASN A 37 -79.83 9.85 -73.81
N ILE A 38 -78.70 10.58 -73.77
CA ILE A 38 -77.90 10.74 -72.55
C ILE A 38 -78.68 11.40 -71.39
N CYS A 39 -79.76 12.13 -71.71
CA CYS A 39 -80.61 12.82 -70.75
C CYS A 39 -81.75 11.98 -70.17
N THR A 40 -81.75 10.66 -70.37
CA THR A 40 -82.62 9.72 -69.63
C THR A 40 -81.83 8.63 -68.92
N ASP A 41 -82.27 8.32 -67.70
CA ASP A 41 -81.86 7.13 -66.96
C ASP A 41 -82.71 5.95 -67.47
N ASP A 42 -82.10 5.20 -68.38
CA ASP A 42 -82.77 4.12 -69.10
C ASP A 42 -82.79 2.83 -68.27
N SER A 43 -83.99 2.34 -68.00
CA SER A 43 -84.19 1.20 -67.11
C SER A 43 -85.34 0.32 -67.60
N CYS A 44 -85.33 -0.96 -67.23
CA CYS A 44 -86.47 -1.83 -67.45
C CYS A 44 -87.25 -2.06 -66.16
N ALA A 45 -88.57 -1.83 -66.20
CA ALA A 45 -89.48 -2.05 -65.10
C ALA A 45 -90.35 -3.31 -65.36
N PRO A 46 -90.26 -4.38 -64.53
CA PRO A 46 -90.86 -5.69 -64.78
C PRO A 46 -92.35 -5.77 -65.17
N LEU A 47 -93.15 -4.74 -64.87
CA LEU A 47 -94.59 -4.71 -65.18
C LEU A 47 -94.95 -3.86 -66.40
N SER A 48 -93.98 -3.17 -67.01
CA SER A 48 -94.21 -2.22 -68.12
C SER A 48 -93.15 -2.24 -69.22
N GLY A 49 -92.05 -2.98 -69.06
CA GLY A 49 -90.92 -2.94 -69.98
C GLY A 49 -90.07 -1.68 -69.76
N CYS A 50 -89.46 -1.17 -70.83
CA CYS A 50 -88.57 -0.01 -70.77
C CYS A 50 -89.24 1.26 -70.25
N VAL A 51 -88.52 1.97 -69.38
CA VAL A 51 -88.87 3.27 -68.81
C VAL A 51 -87.64 4.16 -68.86
N PHE A 52 -87.79 5.28 -69.56
CA PHE A 52 -86.76 6.30 -69.76
C PHE A 52 -87.11 7.49 -68.87
N ILE A 53 -86.31 7.75 -67.84
CA ILE A 53 -86.61 8.78 -66.82
C ILE A 53 -85.69 9.98 -67.03
N PRO A 54 -86.21 11.19 -67.31
CA PRO A 54 -85.37 12.39 -67.44
C PRO A 54 -84.41 12.58 -66.26
N ASN A 55 -83.11 12.59 -66.56
CA ASN A 55 -82.05 12.77 -65.59
C ASN A 55 -81.54 14.22 -65.59
N SER A 56 -80.48 14.47 -64.80
CA SER A 56 -79.77 15.75 -64.75
C SER A 56 -78.25 15.55 -64.85
N ALA A 57 -77.82 14.69 -65.78
CA ALA A 57 -76.42 14.51 -66.12
C ALA A 57 -75.88 15.73 -66.88
N SER A 58 -74.55 15.89 -66.89
CA SER A 58 -73.86 16.74 -67.87
C SER A 58 -73.99 16.14 -69.27
N CYS A 59 -74.18 16.97 -70.28
CA CYS A 59 -74.35 16.56 -71.68
C CYS A 59 -73.57 17.50 -72.61
N ASP A 60 -73.96 17.50 -73.89
CA ASP A 60 -73.44 18.31 -74.99
C ASP A 60 -74.65 18.51 -75.92
N ASP A 61 -75.14 19.74 -76.06
CA ASP A 61 -76.29 20.05 -76.93
C ASP A 61 -75.90 20.39 -78.38
N GLY A 62 -74.60 20.59 -78.62
CA GLY A 62 -74.00 20.85 -79.93
C GLY A 62 -74.02 22.33 -80.37
N ASP A 63 -74.34 23.27 -79.49
CA ASP A 63 -74.12 24.70 -79.73
C ASP A 63 -72.80 25.16 -79.10
N ASP A 64 -71.80 25.51 -79.94
CA ASP A 64 -70.50 26.03 -79.49
C ASP A 64 -70.62 27.36 -78.69
N CYS A 65 -71.82 27.96 -78.64
CA CYS A 65 -72.14 29.18 -77.91
C CYS A 65 -72.89 28.98 -76.59
N THR A 66 -72.96 27.75 -76.08
CA THR A 66 -73.37 27.46 -74.71
C THR A 66 -72.29 26.74 -73.91
N MET A 67 -72.40 26.85 -72.58
CA MET A 67 -71.55 26.14 -71.63
C MET A 67 -72.36 25.56 -70.48
N ASN A 68 -71.71 24.67 -69.71
CA ASN A 68 -72.31 23.99 -68.55
C ASN A 68 -73.61 23.23 -68.90
N ASP A 69 -73.63 22.62 -70.09
CA ASP A 69 -74.68 21.78 -70.65
C ASP A 69 -75.17 20.69 -69.69
N VAL A 70 -76.43 20.80 -69.27
CA VAL A 70 -77.06 19.88 -68.31
C VAL A 70 -78.42 19.42 -68.80
N CYS A 71 -78.66 18.12 -68.65
CA CYS A 71 -79.92 17.48 -68.96
C CYS A 71 -81.07 18.07 -68.13
N SER A 72 -82.12 18.52 -68.82
CA SER A 72 -83.31 19.12 -68.23
C SER A 72 -84.55 18.64 -68.96
N ALA A 73 -85.45 17.97 -68.22
CA ALA A 73 -86.69 17.39 -68.75
C ALA A 73 -86.53 16.44 -69.96
N GLY A 74 -85.34 15.87 -70.17
CA GLY A 74 -85.02 14.94 -71.26
C GLY A 74 -84.41 15.59 -72.51
N SER A 75 -84.10 16.89 -72.47
CA SER A 75 -83.26 17.58 -73.46
C SER A 75 -81.93 17.98 -72.82
N CYS A 76 -80.87 18.05 -73.61
CA CYS A 76 -79.71 18.85 -73.24
C CYS A 76 -80.01 20.35 -73.45
N SER A 77 -79.33 21.22 -72.69
CA SER A 77 -79.30 22.68 -72.84
C SER A 77 -78.19 23.24 -71.95
N GLY A 78 -77.32 24.10 -72.48
CA GLY A 78 -76.42 24.93 -71.66
C GLY A 78 -77.02 26.29 -71.24
N VAL A 79 -76.18 27.11 -70.60
CA VAL A 79 -76.32 28.57 -70.49
C VAL A 79 -75.45 29.24 -71.55
N PRO A 80 -75.65 30.53 -71.92
CA PRO A 80 -74.75 31.22 -72.85
C PRO A 80 -73.28 31.12 -72.43
N LEU A 81 -72.37 31.11 -73.42
CA LEU A 81 -70.93 31.18 -73.20
C LEU A 81 -70.54 32.50 -72.51
N ASP A 82 -69.76 32.35 -71.43
CA ASP A 82 -69.33 33.36 -70.44
C ASP A 82 -68.15 32.68 -69.73
N ALA A 83 -67.00 32.54 -70.42
CA ALA A 83 -66.02 31.51 -70.09
C ALA A 83 -65.00 31.88 -69.00
N ASP A 84 -64.84 33.17 -68.68
CA ASP A 84 -64.18 33.63 -67.45
C ASP A 84 -65.15 33.77 -66.26
N GLY A 85 -66.44 34.07 -66.52
CA GLY A 85 -67.52 34.10 -65.55
C GLY A 85 -67.87 35.50 -65.02
N ASP A 86 -67.53 36.56 -65.73
CA ASP A 86 -67.83 37.94 -65.35
C ASP A 86 -69.33 38.32 -65.48
N GLY A 87 -70.08 37.56 -66.30
CA GLY A 87 -71.52 37.72 -66.52
C GLY A 87 -71.93 38.51 -67.77
N TYR A 88 -71.00 38.85 -68.65
CA TYR A 88 -71.28 39.19 -70.05
C TYR A 88 -71.36 37.91 -70.91
N VAL A 89 -71.14 38.00 -72.22
CA VAL A 89 -71.24 36.88 -73.18
C VAL A 89 -70.35 37.20 -74.38
N ALA A 90 -69.52 36.23 -74.80
CA ALA A 90 -68.64 36.34 -75.96
C ALA A 90 -69.27 37.04 -77.19
N ALA A 91 -68.58 38.03 -77.76
CA ALA A 91 -68.98 38.67 -79.02
C ALA A 91 -69.07 37.69 -80.21
N SER A 92 -68.30 36.59 -80.18
CA SER A 92 -68.43 35.48 -81.15
C SER A 92 -69.84 34.85 -81.14
N CYS A 93 -70.49 34.88 -79.99
CA CYS A 93 -71.82 34.34 -79.70
C CYS A 93 -72.92 35.42 -79.70
N SER A 94 -72.63 36.61 -80.25
CA SER A 94 -73.53 37.76 -80.32
C SER A 94 -73.90 38.39 -78.96
N GLY A 95 -73.06 38.22 -77.95
CA GLY A 95 -73.02 39.12 -76.79
C GLY A 95 -72.16 40.37 -77.07
N ASP A 96 -71.80 41.08 -76.00
CA ASP A 96 -71.13 42.39 -76.05
C ASP A 96 -69.70 42.36 -75.48
N ASP A 97 -69.21 41.22 -74.99
CA ASP A 97 -67.84 41.06 -74.44
C ASP A 97 -66.80 40.82 -75.56
N CYS A 98 -65.65 41.50 -75.46
CA CYS A 98 -64.61 41.52 -76.49
C CYS A 98 -63.43 40.55 -76.27
N ASP A 99 -63.22 39.97 -75.08
CA ASP A 99 -62.32 38.82 -74.86
C ASP A 99 -62.76 37.95 -73.64
N ASP A 100 -63.73 37.06 -73.88
CA ASP A 100 -64.32 35.96 -73.06
C ASP A 100 -63.30 34.97 -72.44
N ASN A 101 -62.10 35.43 -72.11
CA ASN A 101 -61.00 34.71 -71.46
C ASN A 101 -60.34 35.54 -70.34
N ASP A 102 -60.80 36.77 -70.09
CA ASP A 102 -60.19 37.76 -69.19
C ASP A 102 -61.28 38.62 -68.51
N ASP A 103 -61.56 38.35 -67.22
CA ASP A 103 -62.63 38.98 -66.44
C ASP A 103 -62.45 40.49 -66.19
N SER A 104 -61.41 41.10 -66.78
CA SER A 104 -61.12 42.54 -66.77
C SER A 104 -61.42 43.27 -68.09
N VAL A 105 -61.89 42.57 -69.14
CA VAL A 105 -62.06 43.09 -70.50
C VAL A 105 -63.54 42.98 -70.94
N ASN A 106 -64.39 43.89 -70.46
CA ASN A 106 -65.84 43.84 -70.70
C ASN A 106 -66.55 45.21 -70.64
N PRO A 107 -67.78 45.34 -71.18
CA PRO A 107 -68.57 46.60 -71.18
C PRO A 107 -68.93 47.24 -69.82
N GLY A 108 -68.48 46.66 -68.70
CA GLY A 108 -68.59 47.22 -67.35
C GLY A 108 -67.27 47.55 -66.67
N ALA A 109 -66.13 47.33 -67.34
CA ALA A 109 -64.79 47.57 -66.82
C ALA A 109 -64.48 49.07 -66.62
N PHE A 110 -63.27 49.38 -66.16
CA PHE A 110 -62.82 50.76 -65.98
C PHE A 110 -61.34 50.93 -66.35
N GLU A 111 -61.11 51.61 -67.47
CA GLU A 111 -59.83 52.05 -68.09
C GLU A 111 -58.80 52.73 -67.17
N GLY A 112 -59.12 53.02 -65.92
CA GLY A 112 -58.18 53.59 -64.97
C GLY A 112 -57.82 55.08 -65.21
N PRO A 113 -56.84 55.59 -64.46
CA PRO A 113 -56.19 56.87 -64.73
C PRO A 113 -54.96 56.76 -65.65
N HIS A 114 -54.55 57.87 -66.27
CA HIS A 114 -53.32 57.97 -67.04
C HIS A 114 -52.08 57.52 -66.22
N GLY A 115 -51.37 56.49 -66.69
CA GLY A 115 -50.18 55.96 -66.01
C GLY A 115 -50.48 54.91 -64.93
N ASP A 116 -51.73 54.47 -64.82
CA ASP A 116 -52.06 53.10 -64.45
C ASP A 116 -51.54 52.11 -65.52
N ALA A 117 -51.61 50.81 -65.26
CA ALA A 117 -51.28 49.78 -66.23
C ALA A 117 -52.36 49.66 -67.34
N VAL A 118 -53.65 49.77 -66.96
CA VAL A 118 -54.80 49.56 -67.85
C VAL A 118 -54.77 50.52 -69.05
N CYS A 119 -54.74 51.83 -68.82
CA CYS A 119 -54.59 52.84 -69.87
C CYS A 119 -53.14 52.96 -70.43
N ALA A 120 -52.41 51.85 -70.54
CA ALA A 120 -51.06 51.81 -71.11
C ALA A 120 -50.64 50.45 -71.72
N ASP A 121 -51.48 49.42 -71.71
CA ASP A 121 -51.13 48.08 -72.22
C ASP A 121 -51.53 47.82 -73.68
N GLY A 122 -52.44 48.64 -74.24
CA GLY A 122 -52.94 48.53 -75.61
C GLY A 122 -54.20 47.67 -75.79
N VAL A 123 -54.92 47.35 -74.72
CA VAL A 123 -56.23 46.67 -74.72
C VAL A 123 -57.39 47.71 -74.80
N ASP A 124 -58.60 47.22 -75.06
CA ASP A 124 -59.89 47.93 -75.19
C ASP A 124 -60.77 47.39 -74.04
N ASN A 125 -60.45 47.75 -72.79
CA ASN A 125 -60.93 47.01 -71.61
C ASN A 125 -62.42 47.25 -71.35
N ASP A 126 -62.99 48.41 -71.70
CA ASP A 126 -64.45 48.64 -71.63
C ASP A 126 -65.21 48.34 -72.95
N CYS A 127 -64.52 47.77 -73.95
CA CYS A 127 -65.05 47.35 -75.25
C CYS A 127 -65.80 48.46 -76.06
N ASP A 128 -65.56 49.75 -75.79
CA ASP A 128 -66.09 50.91 -76.56
C ASP A 128 -65.58 50.94 -78.02
N GLY A 129 -64.39 50.38 -78.27
CA GLY A 129 -63.68 50.49 -79.56
C GLY A 129 -62.54 51.50 -79.57
N ALA A 130 -62.07 51.92 -78.39
CA ALA A 130 -60.92 52.78 -78.16
C ALA A 130 -59.85 52.05 -77.34
N THR A 131 -58.68 52.66 -77.12
CA THR A 131 -57.58 52.07 -76.33
C THR A 131 -56.70 53.16 -75.71
N ASP A 132 -56.08 52.88 -74.55
CA ASP A 132 -55.09 53.74 -73.87
C ASP A 132 -55.51 55.24 -73.79
N ALA A 133 -54.55 56.16 -73.91
CA ALA A 133 -54.76 57.61 -73.95
C ALA A 133 -55.48 58.14 -75.23
N VAL A 134 -56.11 57.28 -76.03
CA VAL A 134 -57.11 57.68 -77.04
C VAL A 134 -58.53 57.58 -76.48
N ASP A 135 -58.72 56.77 -75.43
CA ASP A 135 -59.98 56.44 -74.80
C ASP A 135 -60.61 57.63 -74.01
N PRO A 136 -61.96 57.81 -74.00
CA PRO A 136 -62.64 58.85 -73.22
C PRO A 136 -62.82 58.55 -71.72
N GLY A 137 -62.85 57.28 -71.32
CA GLY A 137 -62.90 56.77 -69.95
C GLY A 137 -61.56 56.93 -69.22
N CYS A 138 -60.43 56.72 -69.91
CA CYS A 138 -59.10 56.96 -69.37
C CYS A 138 -58.90 58.44 -68.98
N ARG A 139 -58.89 58.70 -67.68
CA ARG A 139 -58.92 60.05 -67.09
C ARG A 139 -57.59 60.43 -66.45
N GLN A 140 -57.39 61.71 -66.11
CA GLN A 140 -56.24 62.09 -65.27
C GLN A 140 -56.55 61.86 -63.78
N CYS A 141 -55.56 61.40 -63.01
CA CYS A 141 -55.68 61.36 -61.55
C CYS A 141 -55.82 62.79 -60.98
N THR A 142 -56.49 62.93 -59.83
CA THR A 142 -56.71 64.24 -59.18
C THR A 142 -56.22 64.31 -57.73
N SER A 143 -55.94 63.15 -57.15
CA SER A 143 -55.41 62.92 -55.82
C SER A 143 -54.67 61.59 -55.79
N ASP A 144 -53.79 61.37 -54.80
CA ASP A 144 -53.02 60.13 -54.69
C ASP A 144 -53.92 58.89 -54.53
N GLY A 145 -55.08 59.05 -53.87
CA GLY A 145 -56.12 58.02 -53.76
C GLY A 145 -56.90 57.72 -55.05
N ASP A 146 -56.67 58.44 -56.16
CA ASP A 146 -57.12 58.02 -57.50
C ASP A 146 -56.16 57.01 -58.14
N CYS A 147 -54.97 56.79 -57.56
CA CYS A 147 -53.88 55.99 -58.14
C CYS A 147 -53.57 54.69 -57.39
N SER A 148 -54.26 54.41 -56.27
CA SER A 148 -53.99 53.19 -55.50
C SER A 148 -54.59 51.98 -56.21
N ASP A 149 -53.74 51.07 -56.64
CA ASP A 149 -54.09 49.75 -57.19
C ASP A 149 -54.62 48.78 -56.11
N GLY A 150 -54.59 49.19 -54.84
CA GLY A 150 -54.96 48.40 -53.67
C GLY A 150 -53.86 47.49 -53.13
N ASN A 151 -52.65 47.53 -53.71
CA ASN A 151 -51.54 46.65 -53.38
C ASN A 151 -50.61 47.26 -52.31
N ALA A 152 -50.53 46.60 -51.16
CA ALA A 152 -49.72 47.02 -50.02
C ALA A 152 -48.20 46.84 -50.24
N CYS A 153 -47.78 46.11 -51.29
CA CYS A 153 -46.41 45.60 -51.43
C CYS A 153 -45.51 46.46 -52.34
N ASN A 154 -46.08 47.24 -53.26
CA ASN A 154 -45.44 48.35 -53.99
C ASN A 154 -45.46 49.66 -53.18
N GLY A 155 -46.37 49.78 -52.20
CA GLY A 155 -46.49 50.96 -51.34
C GLY A 155 -47.23 52.13 -52.01
N GLU A 156 -47.68 53.12 -51.24
CA GLU A 156 -48.62 54.15 -51.71
C GLU A 156 -48.17 54.88 -53.01
N GLU A 157 -48.92 54.65 -54.09
CA GLU A 157 -48.84 55.41 -55.34
C GLU A 157 -49.14 56.89 -55.14
N THR A 158 -48.57 57.74 -56.00
CA THR A 158 -48.79 59.20 -55.95
C THR A 158 -49.21 59.78 -57.30
N CYS A 159 -50.13 60.74 -57.25
CA CYS A 159 -50.65 61.42 -58.44
C CYS A 159 -49.76 62.62 -58.79
N VAL A 160 -48.77 62.40 -59.65
CA VAL A 160 -47.79 63.43 -60.04
C VAL A 160 -48.16 64.03 -61.39
N ALA A 161 -48.57 65.30 -61.37
CA ALA A 161 -48.91 66.09 -62.55
C ALA A 161 -50.07 65.54 -63.42
N GLY A 162 -50.96 64.74 -62.83
CA GLY A 162 -52.12 64.13 -63.52
C GLY A 162 -51.87 62.72 -64.05
N SER A 163 -50.73 62.11 -63.70
CA SER A 163 -50.46 60.69 -63.94
C SER A 163 -49.99 59.99 -62.65
N CYS A 164 -50.33 58.71 -62.53
CA CYS A 164 -49.93 57.90 -61.39
C CYS A 164 -48.43 57.54 -61.44
N GLN A 165 -47.82 57.38 -60.27
CA GLN A 165 -46.42 56.98 -60.11
C GLN A 165 -46.35 55.85 -59.07
N PRO A 166 -45.63 54.75 -59.36
CA PRO A 166 -45.54 53.59 -58.47
C PRO A 166 -44.87 53.95 -57.15
N GLY A 167 -45.30 53.30 -56.07
CA GLY A 167 -44.74 53.50 -54.74
C GLY A 167 -43.30 53.03 -54.53
N THR A 168 -42.89 52.97 -53.27
CA THR A 168 -41.65 52.32 -52.84
C THR A 168 -41.98 50.99 -52.19
N ALA A 169 -41.52 49.89 -52.81
CA ALA A 169 -41.84 48.54 -52.38
C ALA A 169 -41.60 48.30 -50.89
N LEU A 170 -42.53 47.61 -50.26
CA LEU A 170 -42.55 47.35 -48.82
C LEU A 170 -41.52 46.28 -48.47
N ASP A 171 -40.57 46.66 -47.61
CA ASP A 171 -39.60 45.73 -47.04
C ASP A 171 -40.25 44.94 -45.90
N CYS A 172 -40.29 43.62 -46.05
CA CYS A 172 -40.94 42.69 -45.13
C CYS A 172 -39.96 41.77 -44.39
N ASP A 173 -38.65 42.00 -44.47
CA ASP A 173 -37.63 41.26 -43.71
C ASP A 173 -37.74 41.62 -42.21
N ASP A 174 -38.22 40.69 -41.37
CA ASP A 174 -38.30 40.88 -39.92
C ASP A 174 -37.00 40.50 -39.17
N GLN A 175 -36.00 40.03 -39.92
CA GLN A 175 -34.71 39.48 -39.46
C GLN A 175 -34.81 38.22 -38.58
N ASN A 176 -35.95 37.52 -38.57
CA ASN A 176 -36.11 36.24 -37.88
C ASN A 176 -35.90 35.06 -38.85
N PRO A 177 -34.85 34.23 -38.69
CA PRO A 177 -34.60 33.10 -39.59
C PRO A 177 -35.68 32.00 -39.53
N CYS A 178 -36.62 32.10 -38.59
CA CYS A 178 -37.73 31.17 -38.40
C CYS A 178 -39.06 31.60 -39.03
N THR A 179 -39.04 32.66 -39.82
CA THR A 179 -40.15 33.08 -40.67
C THR A 179 -39.71 33.12 -42.13
N ASP A 180 -40.55 32.60 -43.01
CA ASP A 180 -40.44 32.80 -44.46
C ASP A 180 -41.24 34.06 -44.78
N ASP A 181 -40.53 35.16 -45.00
CA ASP A 181 -41.15 36.47 -45.21
C ASP A 181 -41.71 36.62 -46.63
N SER A 182 -42.93 37.14 -46.70
CA SER A 182 -43.68 37.35 -47.93
C SER A 182 -44.53 38.61 -47.82
N CYS A 183 -44.99 39.14 -48.95
CA CYS A 183 -45.94 40.25 -48.95
C CYS A 183 -47.18 39.84 -49.73
N ASP A 184 -48.33 39.85 -49.06
CA ASP A 184 -49.65 39.66 -49.66
C ASP A 184 -50.16 41.02 -50.13
N ALA A 185 -50.65 41.09 -51.38
CA ALA A 185 -51.05 42.36 -51.98
C ALA A 185 -52.14 43.10 -51.18
N VAL A 186 -53.04 42.40 -50.49
CA VAL A 186 -54.15 43.02 -49.75
C VAL A 186 -53.86 43.11 -48.24
N ALA A 187 -53.16 42.13 -47.68
CA ALA A 187 -52.89 42.03 -46.25
C ALA A 187 -51.52 42.59 -45.81
N GLY A 188 -50.63 42.93 -46.76
CA GLY A 188 -49.26 43.40 -46.50
C GLY A 188 -48.32 42.27 -46.07
N CYS A 189 -47.24 42.62 -45.35
CA CYS A 189 -46.22 41.65 -44.91
C CYS A 189 -46.82 40.48 -44.09
N GLN A 190 -46.52 39.26 -44.52
CA GLN A 190 -46.85 38.00 -43.84
C GLN A 190 -45.57 37.24 -43.52
N HIS A 191 -45.36 36.96 -42.24
CA HIS A 191 -44.19 36.26 -41.71
C HIS A 191 -44.58 34.81 -41.39
N ALA A 192 -44.31 33.88 -42.31
CA ALA A 192 -44.82 32.51 -42.21
C ALA A 192 -43.86 31.60 -41.44
N ASN A 193 -44.26 31.13 -40.25
CA ASN A 193 -43.43 30.27 -39.40
C ASN A 193 -42.89 29.03 -40.17
N ASN A 194 -41.57 28.94 -40.34
CA ASN A 194 -40.91 27.86 -41.05
C ASN A 194 -40.38 26.76 -40.08
N ASN A 195 -39.77 25.71 -40.65
CA ASN A 195 -39.06 24.66 -39.91
C ASN A 195 -37.60 24.48 -40.39
N SER A 196 -36.97 25.59 -40.76
CA SER A 196 -35.57 25.64 -41.17
C SER A 196 -34.61 25.38 -40.00
N LEU A 197 -33.34 25.08 -40.32
CA LEU A 197 -32.26 25.13 -39.33
C LEU A 197 -31.94 26.60 -39.00
N CYS A 198 -31.61 26.84 -37.74
CA CYS A 198 -31.28 28.16 -37.23
C CYS A 198 -30.11 28.06 -36.22
N ASP A 199 -29.88 29.11 -35.45
CA ASP A 199 -28.91 29.19 -34.35
C ASP A 199 -29.60 30.00 -33.25
N ASP A 200 -29.85 29.42 -32.08
CA ASP A 200 -30.52 30.13 -30.97
C ASP A 200 -29.54 30.97 -30.10
N GLY A 201 -28.26 31.00 -30.50
CA GLY A 201 -27.20 31.78 -29.87
C GLY A 201 -26.73 31.24 -28.52
N ASN A 202 -27.21 30.06 -28.11
CA ASN A 202 -26.92 29.45 -26.82
C ASN A 202 -25.98 28.24 -26.99
N ALA A 203 -24.79 28.32 -26.42
CA ALA A 203 -23.77 27.26 -26.49
C ALA A 203 -24.15 25.96 -25.75
N CYS A 204 -25.32 25.92 -25.11
CA CYS A 204 -25.91 24.77 -24.43
C CYS A 204 -26.98 24.03 -25.26
N THR A 205 -27.20 24.44 -26.50
CA THR A 205 -28.19 23.85 -27.42
C THR A 205 -27.53 23.26 -28.66
N THR A 206 -28.24 22.33 -29.31
CA THR A 206 -27.82 21.73 -30.56
C THR A 206 -29.01 21.21 -31.37
N ALA A 207 -28.81 21.01 -32.67
CA ALA A 207 -29.87 20.67 -33.64
C ALA A 207 -31.00 21.72 -33.68
N ASP A 208 -30.62 22.98 -33.53
CA ASP A 208 -31.45 24.18 -33.50
C ASP A 208 -32.34 24.28 -34.75
N VAL A 209 -33.64 24.26 -34.51
CA VAL A 209 -34.66 24.21 -35.55
C VAL A 209 -35.80 25.17 -35.24
N CYS A 210 -36.34 25.77 -36.28
CA CYS A 210 -37.45 26.69 -36.18
C CYS A 210 -38.75 25.97 -35.82
N SER A 211 -39.40 26.46 -34.77
CA SER A 211 -40.62 25.86 -34.21
C SER A 211 -41.49 26.97 -33.64
N GLY A 212 -42.67 27.17 -34.23
CA GLY A 212 -43.63 28.19 -33.78
C GLY A 212 -43.16 29.64 -33.94
N GLY A 213 -42.25 29.92 -34.87
CA GLY A 213 -41.70 31.26 -35.11
C GLY A 213 -40.49 31.62 -34.26
N SER A 214 -39.99 30.69 -33.45
CA SER A 214 -38.77 30.85 -32.66
C SER A 214 -37.76 29.74 -32.96
N CYS A 215 -36.47 30.07 -32.94
CA CYS A 215 -35.41 29.07 -32.96
C CYS A 215 -35.39 28.32 -31.62
N GLN A 216 -35.32 26.98 -31.66
CA GLN A 216 -35.32 26.14 -30.48
C GLN A 216 -34.34 24.97 -30.67
N GLY A 217 -33.23 24.97 -29.93
CA GLY A 217 -32.33 23.82 -29.87
C GLY A 217 -32.72 22.75 -28.85
N THR A 218 -32.07 21.59 -28.97
CA THR A 218 -32.11 20.52 -27.96
C THR A 218 -30.96 20.69 -26.96
N THR A 219 -31.25 20.65 -25.67
CA THR A 219 -30.23 20.89 -24.61
C THR A 219 -29.15 19.80 -24.62
N ILE A 220 -27.89 20.19 -24.69
CA ILE A 220 -26.76 19.25 -24.58
C ILE A 220 -26.58 18.76 -23.14
N SER A 221 -26.07 17.53 -22.98
CA SER A 221 -25.57 17.08 -21.68
C SER A 221 -24.12 17.51 -21.53
N CYS A 222 -23.79 18.18 -20.44
CA CYS A 222 -22.42 18.53 -20.06
C CYS A 222 -21.81 17.56 -19.03
N ASP A 223 -22.50 16.45 -18.74
CA ASP A 223 -21.99 15.33 -17.93
C ASP A 223 -20.71 14.75 -18.57
N ASP A 224 -19.55 14.99 -17.96
CA ASP A 224 -18.26 14.45 -18.42
C ASP A 224 -17.89 13.09 -17.79
N LEU A 225 -18.75 12.58 -16.90
CA LEU A 225 -18.62 11.35 -16.12
C LEU A 225 -17.48 11.34 -15.08
N ASP A 226 -16.84 12.47 -14.76
CA ASP A 226 -15.94 12.59 -13.60
C ASP A 226 -16.77 12.90 -12.33
N PRO A 227 -16.75 12.08 -11.26
CA PRO A 227 -17.41 12.44 -10.00
C PRO A 227 -16.81 13.68 -9.29
N CYS A 228 -15.66 14.19 -9.78
CA CYS A 228 -14.94 15.32 -9.22
C CYS A 228 -15.19 16.67 -9.93
N THR A 229 -16.12 16.71 -10.87
CA THR A 229 -16.64 17.91 -11.52
C THR A 229 -18.09 18.17 -11.07
N ASP A 230 -18.43 19.44 -10.87
CA ASP A 230 -19.80 19.92 -10.78
C ASP A 230 -20.16 20.48 -12.17
N ASP A 231 -20.81 19.64 -12.98
CA ASP A 231 -21.10 19.96 -14.37
C ASP A 231 -22.26 20.95 -14.52
N SER A 232 -22.03 21.95 -15.37
CA SER A 232 -23.00 22.99 -15.69
C SER A 232 -22.82 23.46 -17.13
N CYS A 233 -23.78 24.21 -17.66
CA CYS A 233 -23.65 24.83 -18.95
C CYS A 233 -23.92 26.34 -18.88
N ASP A 234 -22.97 27.12 -19.36
CA ASP A 234 -23.10 28.56 -19.50
C ASP A 234 -23.55 28.88 -20.94
N PRO A 235 -24.66 29.62 -21.15
CA PRO A 235 -25.19 29.88 -22.49
C PRO A 235 -24.25 30.59 -23.47
N VAL A 236 -23.16 31.22 -23.00
CA VAL A 236 -22.18 31.92 -23.82
C VAL A 236 -20.86 31.15 -23.93
N LEU A 237 -20.47 30.41 -22.89
CA LEU A 237 -19.18 29.70 -22.81
C LEU A 237 -19.29 28.18 -23.06
N GLY A 238 -20.51 27.62 -23.12
CA GLY A 238 -20.76 26.19 -23.26
C GLY A 238 -20.56 25.43 -21.95
N CYS A 239 -20.34 24.11 -22.04
CA CYS A 239 -20.12 23.23 -20.89
C CYS A 239 -18.96 23.69 -19.99
N GLN A 240 -19.21 23.70 -18.68
CA GLN A 240 -18.25 24.05 -17.64
C GLN A 240 -18.21 22.94 -16.58
N HIS A 241 -16.99 22.45 -16.32
CA HIS A 241 -16.72 21.31 -15.45
C HIS A 241 -15.98 21.83 -14.20
N ALA A 242 -16.71 22.21 -13.15
CA ALA A 242 -16.13 22.93 -12.01
C ALA A 242 -15.60 21.95 -10.94
N PHE A 243 -14.29 21.96 -10.66
CA PHE A 243 -13.70 21.01 -9.69
C PHE A 243 -14.34 21.12 -8.30
N ASN A 244 -14.91 20.01 -7.82
CA ASN A 244 -15.55 19.92 -6.52
C ASN A 244 -14.62 19.28 -5.47
N THR A 245 -15.15 19.07 -4.25
CA THR A 245 -14.48 18.33 -3.17
C THR A 245 -15.40 17.24 -2.59
N ALA A 246 -16.12 16.55 -3.46
CA ALA A 246 -17.01 15.45 -3.09
C ALA A 246 -16.25 14.21 -2.61
N SER A 247 -16.96 13.26 -2.01
CA SER A 247 -16.48 11.89 -1.82
C SER A 247 -16.60 11.11 -3.12
N CYS A 248 -15.57 10.36 -3.48
CA CYS A 248 -15.47 9.58 -4.72
C CYS A 248 -14.89 8.19 -4.41
N ASP A 249 -14.47 7.45 -5.45
CA ASP A 249 -13.77 6.17 -5.37
C ASP A 249 -12.63 6.24 -6.40
N ASP A 250 -11.37 6.12 -5.97
CA ASP A 250 -10.21 6.19 -6.88
C ASP A 250 -9.85 4.82 -7.50
N GLY A 251 -10.67 3.80 -7.26
CA GLY A 251 -10.52 2.44 -7.77
C GLY A 251 -9.40 1.64 -7.09
N ASN A 252 -8.68 2.23 -6.13
CA ASN A 252 -7.56 1.58 -5.46
C ASN A 252 -7.99 1.05 -4.08
N LEU A 253 -8.04 -0.27 -3.95
CA LEU A 253 -8.46 -0.94 -2.70
C LEU A 253 -7.52 -0.67 -1.51
N CYS A 254 -6.34 -0.10 -1.77
CA CYS A 254 -5.34 0.30 -0.78
C CYS A 254 -5.37 1.79 -0.40
N THR A 255 -6.39 2.52 -0.84
CA THR A 255 -6.75 3.85 -0.34
C THR A 255 -7.99 3.79 0.55
N THR A 256 -8.28 4.90 1.23
CA THR A 256 -9.46 5.11 2.07
C THR A 256 -9.80 6.59 2.17
N GLY A 257 -11.10 6.90 2.29
CA GLY A 257 -11.59 8.27 2.51
C GLY A 257 -11.45 9.15 1.27
N ASP A 258 -11.74 8.58 0.10
CA ASP A 258 -11.31 9.12 -1.18
C ASP A 258 -12.16 10.33 -1.56
N THR A 259 -11.48 11.41 -1.93
CA THR A 259 -12.09 12.72 -2.12
C THR A 259 -11.52 13.44 -3.32
N CYS A 260 -12.35 14.29 -3.92
CA CYS A 260 -11.99 15.05 -5.09
C CYS A 260 -11.02 16.18 -4.74
N GLN A 261 -9.86 16.20 -5.41
CA GLN A 261 -8.84 17.23 -5.25
C GLN A 261 -8.37 17.71 -6.62
N ALA A 262 -8.91 18.86 -7.05
CA ALA A 262 -8.54 19.56 -8.28
C ALA A 262 -8.75 18.73 -9.57
N GLY A 263 -9.93 18.11 -9.73
CA GLY A 263 -10.30 17.35 -10.92
C GLY A 263 -9.64 15.97 -10.99
N THR A 264 -9.49 15.31 -9.84
CA THR A 264 -9.03 13.92 -9.73
C THR A 264 -9.50 13.38 -8.38
N CYS A 265 -10.02 12.14 -8.35
CA CYS A 265 -10.29 11.44 -7.10
C CYS A 265 -8.98 10.96 -6.46
N VAL A 266 -8.75 11.28 -5.19
CA VAL A 266 -7.55 10.85 -4.46
C VAL A 266 -7.90 10.34 -3.06
N GLY A 267 -7.42 9.14 -2.75
CA GLY A 267 -7.54 8.54 -1.43
C GLY A 267 -6.36 8.77 -0.48
N THR A 268 -6.59 8.55 0.81
CA THR A 268 -5.51 8.46 1.80
C THR A 268 -4.98 7.02 1.87
N PRO A 269 -3.66 6.77 1.76
CA PRO A 269 -3.11 5.41 1.79
C PRO A 269 -3.51 4.66 3.05
N ARG A 270 -3.99 3.42 2.88
CA ARG A 270 -4.45 2.57 3.98
C ARG A 270 -3.31 2.25 4.93
N ASP A 271 -3.44 2.66 6.19
CA ASP A 271 -2.46 2.38 7.23
C ASP A 271 -2.42 0.88 7.55
N CYS A 272 -1.29 0.25 7.24
CA CYS A 272 -0.99 -1.13 7.56
C CYS A 272 0.13 -1.28 8.61
N SER A 273 0.62 -0.18 9.21
CA SER A 273 1.75 -0.18 10.15
C SER A 273 1.52 -1.03 11.42
N GLY A 274 0.27 -1.37 11.73
CA GLY A 274 -0.07 -2.39 12.73
C GLY A 274 0.42 -3.82 12.41
N LEU A 275 1.03 -4.04 11.24
CA LEU A 275 1.73 -5.27 10.83
C LEU A 275 3.24 -5.05 10.60
N ASP A 276 3.80 -3.90 10.96
CA ASP A 276 5.25 -3.71 11.03
C ASP A 276 5.83 -4.40 12.27
N ASP A 277 6.89 -5.19 12.07
CA ASP A 277 7.73 -5.71 13.16
C ASP A 277 9.23 -5.67 12.76
N ALA A 278 10.10 -6.31 13.54
CA ALA A 278 11.54 -6.34 13.27
C ALA A 278 11.91 -6.98 11.92
N CYS A 279 11.10 -7.93 11.43
CA CYS A 279 11.34 -8.70 10.21
C CYS A 279 10.20 -8.72 9.18
N ASN A 280 9.08 -8.09 9.46
CA ASN A 280 8.00 -7.85 8.51
C ASN A 280 7.69 -6.36 8.40
N THR A 281 7.12 -5.95 7.26
CA THR A 281 6.56 -4.62 7.08
C THR A 281 5.10 -4.71 6.65
N GLY A 282 4.27 -3.84 7.19
CA GLY A 282 2.84 -3.81 6.91
C GLY A 282 2.56 -3.16 5.55
N SER A 283 2.13 -3.94 4.58
CA SER A 283 1.79 -3.45 3.24
C SER A 283 0.36 -3.83 2.87
N CYS A 284 -0.30 -3.01 2.07
CA CYS A 284 -1.62 -3.35 1.54
C CYS A 284 -1.48 -4.19 0.25
N ASP A 285 -2.32 -5.22 0.11
CA ASP A 285 -2.48 -5.97 -1.13
C ASP A 285 -3.39 -5.22 -2.12
N PRO A 286 -2.90 -4.76 -3.29
CA PRO A 286 -3.73 -4.04 -4.26
C PRO A 286 -4.83 -4.91 -4.91
N GLN A 287 -4.80 -6.24 -4.76
CA GLN A 287 -5.86 -7.11 -5.29
C GLN A 287 -7.04 -7.31 -4.34
N SER A 288 -6.84 -7.17 -3.02
CA SER A 288 -7.88 -7.41 -2.02
C SER A 288 -8.13 -6.25 -1.05
N GLY A 289 -7.28 -5.22 -1.04
CA GLY A 289 -7.34 -4.09 -0.12
C GLY A 289 -6.97 -4.42 1.33
N ASN A 290 -6.51 -5.63 1.61
CA ASN A 290 -6.19 -6.06 2.97
C ASN A 290 -4.72 -5.77 3.29
N CYS A 291 -4.46 -5.40 4.54
CA CYS A 291 -3.10 -5.34 5.06
C CYS A 291 -2.53 -6.74 5.24
N GLN A 292 -1.29 -6.93 4.78
CA GLN A 292 -0.51 -8.15 4.88
C GLN A 292 0.89 -7.83 5.41
N ALA A 293 1.44 -8.73 6.22
CA ALA A 293 2.83 -8.68 6.64
C ALA A 293 3.71 -9.21 5.48
N LEU A 294 4.55 -8.34 4.92
CA LEU A 294 5.54 -8.73 3.92
C LEU A 294 6.92 -8.85 4.60
N PRO A 295 7.64 -9.98 4.45
CA PRO A 295 8.99 -10.11 4.97
C PRO A 295 9.93 -8.99 4.49
N ARG A 296 10.70 -8.44 5.43
CA ARG A 296 11.91 -7.66 5.14
C ARG A 296 12.94 -8.56 4.47
N ALA A 297 13.90 -7.98 3.77
CA ALA A 297 14.91 -8.75 3.04
C ALA A 297 15.71 -9.66 3.99
N ASP A 298 15.95 -10.92 3.58
CA ASP A 298 16.74 -11.86 4.36
C ASP A 298 18.14 -11.28 4.64
N GLY A 299 18.63 -11.43 5.88
CA GLY A 299 19.86 -10.79 6.34
C GLY A 299 19.68 -9.35 6.85
N THR A 300 18.45 -8.81 6.89
CA THR A 300 18.16 -7.58 7.64
C THR A 300 18.39 -7.85 9.13
N SER A 301 19.21 -7.02 9.80
CA SER A 301 19.48 -7.17 11.23
C SER A 301 18.23 -6.91 12.06
N CYS A 302 18.02 -7.77 13.06
CA CYS A 302 16.93 -7.70 14.03
C CYS A 302 17.45 -8.06 15.44
N ASP A 303 16.54 -8.37 16.35
CA ASP A 303 16.76 -8.87 17.72
C ASP A 303 15.62 -9.88 17.94
N ASP A 304 15.95 -11.16 18.22
CA ASP A 304 14.93 -12.21 18.43
C ASP A 304 14.47 -12.35 19.89
N GLY A 305 15.10 -11.59 20.80
CA GLY A 305 14.86 -11.63 22.24
C GLY A 305 15.50 -12.81 22.96
N ASP A 306 16.27 -13.67 22.28
CA ASP A 306 17.02 -14.77 22.88
C ASP A 306 18.49 -14.36 23.09
N ALA A 307 18.84 -14.05 24.35
CA ALA A 307 20.19 -13.68 24.76
C ALA A 307 21.24 -14.80 24.60
N CYS A 308 20.84 -15.98 24.13
CA CYS A 308 21.70 -17.09 23.73
C CYS A 308 21.96 -17.16 22.22
N THR A 309 21.42 -16.22 21.44
CA THR A 309 21.76 -16.06 20.02
C THR A 309 22.55 -14.76 19.78
N GLY A 310 23.05 -14.61 18.56
CA GLY A 310 23.82 -13.45 18.13
C GLY A 310 23.94 -13.37 16.61
N ALA A 311 24.15 -12.14 16.13
CA ALA A 311 24.12 -11.75 14.72
C ALA A 311 22.74 -11.97 14.07
N ASP A 312 21.70 -11.60 14.80
CA ASP A 312 20.30 -11.93 14.53
C ASP A 312 19.79 -11.24 13.28
N VAL A 313 19.20 -12.05 12.40
CA VAL A 313 18.78 -11.63 11.08
C VAL A 313 17.41 -12.19 10.71
N CYS A 314 16.71 -11.42 9.89
CA CYS A 314 15.48 -11.86 9.29
C CYS A 314 15.74 -12.98 8.29
N SER A 315 14.91 -14.01 8.36
CA SER A 315 14.87 -15.16 7.45
C SER A 315 13.42 -15.55 7.22
N GLY A 316 12.89 -15.26 6.04
CA GLY A 316 11.50 -15.56 5.67
C GLY A 316 10.43 -14.87 6.54
N GLY A 317 10.74 -13.70 7.11
CA GLY A 317 9.82 -12.94 7.99
C GLY A 317 9.94 -13.27 9.48
N THR A 318 10.76 -14.24 9.86
CA THR A 318 11.10 -14.55 11.27
C THR A 318 12.47 -13.97 11.60
N CYS A 319 12.65 -13.38 12.78
CA CYS A 319 13.98 -13.05 13.31
C CYS A 319 14.63 -14.30 13.93
N GLY A 320 15.93 -14.48 13.75
CA GLY A 320 16.69 -15.52 14.44
C GLY A 320 18.20 -15.30 14.37
N GLY A 321 18.89 -15.49 15.49
CA GLY A 321 20.36 -15.47 15.55
C GLY A 321 21.04 -16.83 15.39
N THR A 322 22.37 -16.79 15.42
CA THR A 322 23.21 -17.99 15.59
C THR A 322 23.52 -18.19 17.06
N ALA A 323 23.37 -19.41 17.58
CA ALA A 323 23.62 -19.71 18.99
C ALA A 323 25.06 -19.35 19.39
N ILE A 324 25.21 -18.57 20.47
CA ILE A 324 26.52 -18.17 20.99
C ILE A 324 27.16 -19.32 21.79
N SER A 325 28.49 -19.34 21.83
CA SER A 325 29.21 -20.21 22.76
C SER A 325 29.28 -19.54 24.12
N CYS A 326 28.75 -20.20 25.14
CA CYS A 326 28.89 -19.78 26.54
C CYS A 326 30.08 -20.43 27.27
N ASP A 327 30.84 -21.29 26.59
CA ASP A 327 32.13 -21.86 27.06
C ASP A 327 33.10 -20.72 27.44
N ASP A 328 33.41 -20.55 28.73
CA ASP A 328 34.44 -19.60 29.19
C ASP A 328 35.83 -20.22 29.36
N GLY A 329 35.93 -21.54 29.26
CA GLY A 329 37.15 -22.33 29.39
C GLY A 329 37.54 -22.75 30.81
N ASP A 330 36.74 -22.45 31.85
CA ASP A 330 36.95 -23.00 33.20
C ASP A 330 36.31 -24.40 33.33
N PRO A 331 37.08 -25.48 33.56
CA PRO A 331 36.48 -26.80 33.81
C PRO A 331 35.63 -26.88 35.09
N CYS A 332 35.67 -25.84 35.94
CA CYS A 332 34.95 -25.76 37.20
C CYS A 332 33.61 -25.02 37.14
N THR A 333 33.14 -24.64 35.95
CA THR A 333 31.77 -24.21 35.70
C THR A 333 31.01 -25.21 34.83
N ASP A 334 29.74 -25.40 35.14
CA ASP A 334 28.76 -25.98 34.22
C ASP A 334 28.15 -24.81 33.43
N ASP A 335 28.61 -24.66 32.19
CA ASP A 335 28.24 -23.54 31.33
C ASP A 335 26.91 -23.78 30.64
N THR A 336 25.95 -22.89 30.91
CA THR A 336 24.60 -22.95 30.38
C THR A 336 24.20 -21.61 29.79
N CYS A 337 23.11 -21.57 29.03
CA CYS A 337 22.56 -20.31 28.55
C CYS A 337 21.05 -20.27 28.81
N ASP A 338 20.60 -19.16 29.40
CA ASP A 338 19.20 -18.86 29.67
C ASP A 338 18.73 -17.78 28.66
N PRO A 339 17.74 -18.06 27.81
CA PRO A 339 17.33 -17.12 26.75
C PRO A 339 16.93 -15.72 27.21
N ALA A 340 16.56 -15.52 28.48
CA ALA A 340 16.19 -14.20 29.00
C ALA A 340 17.35 -13.45 29.68
N THR A 341 18.48 -14.11 29.97
CA THR A 341 19.59 -13.55 30.76
C THR A 341 21.00 -13.86 30.24
N GLY A 342 21.12 -14.65 29.16
CA GLY A 342 22.37 -14.99 28.50
C GLY A 342 23.15 -16.11 29.21
N CYS A 343 24.46 -16.16 28.97
CA CYS A 343 25.34 -17.18 29.55
C CYS A 343 25.32 -17.17 31.09
N GLN A 344 25.11 -18.35 31.68
CA GLN A 344 25.08 -18.60 33.12
C GLN A 344 26.13 -19.64 33.50
N TYR A 345 27.01 -19.25 34.42
CA TYR A 345 28.16 -20.01 34.88
C TYR A 345 27.88 -20.56 36.28
N THR A 346 27.57 -21.85 36.38
CA THR A 346 27.28 -22.48 37.69
C THR A 346 28.43 -23.34 38.17
N TYR A 347 29.04 -22.99 39.32
CA TYR A 347 30.17 -23.75 39.87
C TYR A 347 29.83 -25.23 40.06
N ASN A 348 30.61 -26.10 39.44
CA ASN A 348 30.46 -27.54 39.56
C ASN A 348 31.41 -28.11 40.63
N THR A 349 31.41 -29.45 40.77
CA THR A 349 32.36 -30.18 41.62
C THR A 349 33.06 -31.29 40.82
N ALA A 350 33.46 -30.98 39.59
CA ALA A 350 34.20 -31.89 38.73
C ALA A 350 35.63 -32.15 39.27
N SER A 351 36.26 -33.21 38.76
CA SER A 351 37.71 -33.38 38.86
C SER A 351 38.39 -32.49 37.82
N CYS A 352 39.47 -31.81 38.23
CA CYS A 352 40.23 -30.88 37.38
C CYS A 352 41.74 -31.15 37.55
N ASP A 353 42.58 -30.20 37.16
CA ASP A 353 44.04 -30.20 37.32
C ASP A 353 44.40 -28.72 37.58
N ASP A 354 44.92 -28.38 38.77
CA ASP A 354 45.28 -27.01 39.13
C ASP A 354 46.69 -26.60 38.66
N GLY A 355 47.42 -27.56 38.08
CA GLY A 355 48.76 -27.38 37.53
C GLY A 355 49.88 -27.25 38.57
N ASP A 356 49.58 -27.40 39.86
CA ASP A 356 50.56 -27.35 40.93
C ASP A 356 51.02 -28.80 41.27
N PRO A 357 52.30 -29.16 41.07
CA PRO A 357 52.80 -30.52 41.31
C PRO A 357 52.90 -30.87 42.81
N CYS A 358 52.40 -30.02 43.70
CA CYS A 358 52.28 -30.24 45.13
C CYS A 358 50.84 -30.45 45.63
N THR A 359 49.88 -30.56 44.72
CA THR A 359 48.48 -30.89 45.00
C THR A 359 48.11 -32.26 44.43
N GLU A 360 47.16 -32.95 45.08
CA GLU A 360 46.54 -34.17 44.56
C GLU A 360 45.03 -34.23 44.85
N ASN A 361 44.31 -35.04 44.06
CA ASN A 361 42.83 -35.19 44.10
C ASN A 361 42.07 -33.89 43.80
N ASP A 362 42.65 -33.10 42.89
CA ASP A 362 42.19 -31.83 42.34
C ASP A 362 40.70 -31.82 41.98
N SER A 363 39.99 -30.87 42.57
CA SER A 363 38.54 -30.77 42.48
C SER A 363 38.08 -29.32 42.41
N CYS A 364 36.98 -29.11 41.71
CA CYS A 364 36.38 -27.81 41.54
C CYS A 364 35.70 -27.33 42.83
N GLN A 365 36.16 -26.18 43.33
CA GLN A 365 35.73 -25.60 44.60
C GLN A 365 35.47 -24.10 44.42
N LEU A 366 34.19 -23.72 44.32
CA LEU A 366 33.71 -22.34 44.23
C LEU A 366 34.21 -21.56 42.98
N GLY A 367 34.37 -22.22 41.83
CA GLY A 367 34.87 -21.60 40.59
C GLY A 367 36.39 -21.44 40.58
N SER A 368 37.10 -22.47 41.05
CA SER A 368 38.54 -22.62 40.96
C SER A 368 38.89 -24.09 41.15
N CYS A 369 39.91 -24.59 40.45
CA CYS A 369 40.48 -25.89 40.73
C CYS A 369 41.39 -25.83 41.98
N ALA A 370 41.30 -26.83 42.86
CA ALA A 370 42.22 -27.00 43.98
C ALA A 370 42.31 -28.47 44.43
N GLY A 371 43.52 -28.99 44.56
CA GLY A 371 43.81 -30.27 45.23
C GLY A 371 44.02 -30.17 46.74
N GLN A 372 44.50 -31.27 47.32
CA GLN A 372 45.01 -31.36 48.70
C GLN A 372 46.55 -31.39 48.65
N GLU A 373 47.24 -30.67 49.55
CA GLU A 373 48.72 -30.69 49.60
C GLU A 373 49.26 -32.12 49.79
N VAL A 374 50.20 -32.52 48.93
CA VAL A 374 50.78 -33.87 48.89
C VAL A 374 51.59 -34.19 50.17
N ASP A 375 51.32 -35.34 50.78
CA ASP A 375 52.02 -35.79 51.99
C ASP A 375 53.42 -36.34 51.69
N CYS A 376 54.41 -35.45 51.77
CA CYS A 376 55.82 -35.80 51.59
C CYS A 376 56.49 -36.45 52.82
N SER A 377 55.80 -36.69 53.94
CA SER A 377 56.40 -37.27 55.16
C SER A 377 56.98 -38.68 54.95
N SER A 378 56.58 -39.37 53.87
CA SER A 378 57.20 -40.62 53.42
C SER A 378 58.69 -40.49 53.04
N LEU A 379 59.20 -39.26 52.88
CA LEU A 379 60.62 -38.94 52.68
C LEU A 379 61.35 -38.45 53.95
N ASP A 380 60.66 -38.38 55.10
CA ASP A 380 61.31 -38.05 56.36
C ASP A 380 62.36 -39.09 56.75
N GLY A 381 63.48 -38.64 57.29
CA GLY A 381 64.63 -39.49 57.59
C GLY A 381 65.56 -38.86 58.62
N ASN A 382 66.69 -39.53 58.86
CA ASN A 382 67.65 -39.08 59.87
C ASN A 382 68.25 -37.72 59.47
N CYS A 383 67.81 -36.66 60.15
CA CYS A 383 68.03 -35.25 59.80
C CYS A 383 67.61 -34.81 58.38
N LEU A 384 66.62 -35.49 57.79
CA LEU A 384 65.97 -35.10 56.54
C LEU A 384 64.47 -34.92 56.76
N ALA A 385 63.90 -33.86 56.20
CA ALA A 385 62.48 -33.58 56.17
C ALA A 385 61.96 -33.60 54.74
N GLY A 386 60.90 -34.37 54.50
CA GLY A 386 60.17 -34.44 53.23
C GLY A 386 59.26 -33.21 53.08
N VAL A 387 59.51 -32.42 52.05
CA VAL A 387 58.72 -31.22 51.72
C VAL A 387 58.40 -31.21 50.24
N CYS A 388 57.26 -30.64 49.85
CA CYS A 388 56.96 -30.49 48.43
C CYS A 388 57.59 -29.22 47.86
N ASP A 389 58.42 -29.37 46.82
CA ASP A 389 59.04 -28.26 46.10
C ASP A 389 58.41 -28.13 44.71
N ARG A 390 57.64 -27.06 44.57
CA ARG A 390 56.91 -26.66 43.36
C ARG A 390 57.83 -26.32 42.19
N ALA A 391 59.09 -25.96 42.45
CA ALA A 391 60.11 -25.73 41.42
C ALA A 391 60.89 -27.01 41.05
N ALA A 392 60.93 -28.00 41.94
CA ALA A 392 61.47 -29.33 41.66
C ALA A 392 60.45 -30.26 40.96
N GLY A 393 59.15 -29.99 41.15
CA GLY A 393 58.05 -30.76 40.56
C GLY A 393 57.55 -31.91 41.45
N GLY A 394 57.57 -31.75 42.77
CA GLY A 394 57.01 -32.70 43.73
C GLY A 394 57.79 -32.81 45.04
N CYS A 395 57.60 -33.91 45.78
CA CYS A 395 58.29 -34.16 47.04
C CYS A 395 59.81 -34.29 46.90
N VAL A 396 60.54 -33.55 47.73
CA VAL A 396 62.00 -33.58 47.86
C VAL A 396 62.42 -33.70 49.32
N THR A 397 63.65 -34.17 49.56
CA THR A 397 64.26 -34.13 50.89
C THR A 397 65.02 -32.82 51.09
N THR A 398 64.75 -32.17 52.22
CA THR A 398 65.53 -31.03 52.74
C THR A 398 66.18 -31.39 54.07
N ALA A 399 67.15 -30.60 54.53
CA ALA A 399 67.68 -30.74 55.88
C ALA A 399 66.56 -30.52 56.91
N ALA A 400 66.44 -31.43 57.89
CA ALA A 400 65.53 -31.23 59.01
C ALA A 400 65.93 -29.99 59.84
N PRO A 401 64.99 -29.31 60.52
CA PRO A 401 65.29 -28.12 61.31
C PRO A 401 66.40 -28.34 62.35
N ASP A 402 67.30 -27.36 62.47
CA ASP A 402 68.36 -27.38 63.48
C ASP A 402 67.78 -27.56 64.89
N GLY A 403 68.32 -28.52 65.64
CA GLY A 403 67.81 -28.89 66.97
C GLY A 403 66.67 -29.92 66.98
N SER A 404 66.20 -30.41 65.83
CA SER A 404 65.39 -31.64 65.79
C SER A 404 66.19 -32.82 66.37
N GLY A 405 65.54 -33.66 67.18
CA GLY A 405 66.16 -34.85 67.76
C GLY A 405 66.42 -35.92 66.69
N CYS A 406 67.54 -36.62 66.82
CA CYS A 406 67.98 -37.66 65.88
C CYS A 406 68.71 -38.80 66.63
N ASP A 407 69.41 -39.67 65.89
CA ASP A 407 70.23 -40.77 66.41
C ASP A 407 71.40 -40.96 65.42
N ASP A 408 72.63 -40.60 65.80
CA ASP A 408 73.80 -40.69 64.92
C ASP A 408 74.41 -42.10 64.84
N GLY A 409 73.93 -43.01 65.70
CA GLY A 409 74.32 -44.41 65.76
C GLY A 409 75.64 -44.69 66.49
N ASP A 410 76.29 -43.68 67.11
CA ASP A 410 77.42 -43.89 68.01
C ASP A 410 76.92 -44.15 69.45
N PRO A 411 77.25 -45.27 70.11
CA PRO A 411 76.89 -45.48 71.51
C PRO A 411 77.53 -44.48 72.48
N CYS A 412 78.53 -43.70 72.03
CA CYS A 412 79.27 -42.71 72.82
C CYS A 412 78.84 -41.26 72.55
N THR A 413 77.60 -41.04 72.10
CA THR A 413 76.95 -39.72 71.98
C THR A 413 75.66 -39.65 72.81
N GLU A 414 75.37 -38.47 73.35
CA GLU A 414 74.11 -38.15 74.03
C GLU A 414 73.55 -36.82 73.52
N ASN A 415 72.21 -36.70 73.50
CA ASN A 415 71.46 -35.49 73.08
C ASN A 415 71.64 -35.12 71.60
N ASP A 416 71.74 -36.15 70.77
CA ASP A 416 71.77 -36.15 69.31
C ASP A 416 70.74 -35.19 68.70
N THR A 417 71.27 -34.18 68.01
CA THR A 417 70.46 -33.16 67.34
C THR A 417 70.94 -32.90 65.93
N CYS A 418 69.97 -32.62 65.06
CA CYS A 418 70.23 -32.23 63.69
C CYS A 418 70.87 -30.85 63.63
N ARG A 419 71.86 -30.72 62.76
CA ARG A 419 72.45 -29.44 62.39
C ARG A 419 72.90 -29.48 60.94
N ASP A 420 72.46 -28.50 60.13
CA ASP A 420 72.84 -28.40 58.71
C ASP A 420 72.57 -29.71 57.91
N GLY A 421 71.59 -30.51 58.34
CA GLY A 421 71.25 -31.83 57.77
C GLY A 421 72.08 -33.03 58.24
N VAL A 422 72.97 -32.84 59.22
CA VAL A 422 73.79 -33.90 59.84
C VAL A 422 73.29 -34.17 61.26
N CYS A 423 73.18 -35.43 61.66
CA CYS A 423 72.97 -35.79 63.07
C CYS A 423 74.31 -35.83 63.82
N SER A 424 74.35 -35.26 65.02
CA SER A 424 75.50 -35.41 65.93
C SER A 424 75.08 -35.17 67.37
N GLY A 425 75.49 -36.04 68.30
CA GLY A 425 75.35 -35.81 69.74
C GLY A 425 76.59 -35.22 70.42
N THR A 426 76.58 -35.26 71.76
CA THR A 426 77.65 -34.79 72.65
C THR A 426 78.24 -35.96 73.43
N ALA A 427 79.58 -36.07 73.50
CA ALA A 427 80.22 -37.18 74.19
C ALA A 427 79.99 -37.16 75.71
N PRO A 428 79.72 -38.32 76.35
CA PRO A 428 79.41 -38.39 77.79
C PRO A 428 80.65 -38.07 78.66
N ASP A 429 80.41 -37.42 79.81
CA ASP A 429 81.48 -37.02 80.73
C ASP A 429 82.00 -38.18 81.59
N CYS A 430 83.00 -38.89 81.07
CA CYS A 430 83.66 -39.97 81.77
C CYS A 430 84.72 -39.51 82.80
N SER A 431 84.94 -38.20 83.00
CA SER A 431 86.06 -37.69 83.85
C SER A 431 85.97 -38.09 85.33
N SER A 432 84.80 -38.54 85.80
CA SER A 432 84.61 -39.10 87.14
C SER A 432 85.35 -40.42 87.39
N LEU A 433 85.92 -41.05 86.35
CA LEU A 433 86.72 -42.27 86.42
C LEU A 433 88.25 -42.01 86.25
N ASP A 434 88.69 -40.75 86.23
CA ASP A 434 90.12 -40.42 86.25
C ASP A 434 90.72 -40.60 87.66
N ASP A 435 91.82 -41.36 87.75
CA ASP A 435 92.71 -41.39 88.92
C ASP A 435 94.19 -41.22 88.50
N GLN A 436 95.15 -41.41 89.42
CA GLN A 436 96.58 -41.28 89.11
C GLN A 436 97.08 -42.24 88.02
N CYS A 437 96.48 -43.43 87.90
CA CYS A 437 96.85 -44.50 86.99
C CYS A 437 95.72 -44.95 86.03
N HIS A 438 94.53 -44.34 86.07
CA HIS A 438 93.44 -44.56 85.11
C HIS A 438 92.89 -43.25 84.52
N GLN A 439 92.37 -43.31 83.30
CA GLN A 439 91.59 -42.25 82.65
C GLN A 439 90.21 -42.79 82.27
N GLY A 440 89.15 -42.02 82.52
CA GLY A 440 87.81 -42.31 82.06
C GLY A 440 87.65 -42.06 80.56
N GLN A 441 87.23 -43.07 79.81
CA GLN A 441 86.90 -42.96 78.38
C GLN A 441 85.61 -43.75 78.09
N CYS A 442 84.83 -43.36 77.08
CA CYS A 442 83.65 -44.13 76.67
C CYS A 442 84.07 -45.37 75.85
N ASP A 443 83.46 -46.52 76.12
CA ASP A 443 83.67 -47.77 75.38
C ASP A 443 82.77 -47.80 74.12
N PRO A 444 83.34 -47.78 72.89
CA PRO A 444 82.54 -47.68 71.65
C PRO A 444 81.70 -48.91 71.33
N GLY A 445 81.83 -50.01 72.09
CA GLY A 445 81.01 -51.21 71.92
C GLY A 445 79.80 -51.28 72.86
N SER A 446 79.70 -50.37 73.83
CA SER A 446 78.70 -50.43 74.90
C SER A 446 78.17 -49.07 75.37
N GLY A 447 78.76 -47.96 74.96
CA GLY A 447 78.36 -46.61 75.35
C GLY A 447 78.63 -46.27 76.82
N GLN A 448 79.38 -47.11 77.54
CA GLN A 448 79.64 -46.94 78.97
C GLN A 448 81.00 -46.29 79.20
N CYS A 449 81.06 -45.33 80.13
CA CYS A 449 82.32 -44.84 80.65
C CYS A 449 83.07 -45.94 81.40
N VAL A 450 84.32 -46.19 81.00
CA VAL A 450 85.22 -47.19 81.59
C VAL A 450 86.56 -46.55 81.98
N ALA A 451 87.14 -47.04 83.07
CA ALA A 451 88.47 -46.62 83.53
C ALA A 451 89.56 -47.38 82.75
N GLN A 452 90.21 -46.72 81.79
CA GLN A 452 91.33 -47.26 81.03
C GLN A 452 92.66 -46.98 81.75
N PRO A 453 93.59 -47.95 81.87
CA PRO A 453 94.91 -47.69 82.46
C PRO A 453 95.68 -46.60 81.71
N ARG A 454 96.27 -45.65 82.44
CA ARG A 454 97.31 -44.75 81.93
C ARG A 454 98.56 -45.56 81.62
N ALA A 455 99.39 -45.04 80.72
CA ALA A 455 100.57 -45.77 80.21
C ALA A 455 101.55 -46.16 81.34
N ASP A 456 102.11 -47.36 81.23
CA ASP A 456 103.15 -47.84 82.17
C ASP A 456 104.33 -46.85 82.22
N GLY A 457 104.77 -46.50 83.44
CA GLY A 457 105.76 -45.44 83.66
C GLY A 457 105.19 -44.04 83.85
N THR A 458 103.85 -43.87 83.84
CA THR A 458 103.22 -42.62 84.31
C THR A 458 103.56 -42.40 85.79
N PRO A 459 104.08 -41.22 86.20
CA PRO A 459 104.39 -40.94 87.59
C PRO A 459 103.14 -40.94 88.48
N CYS A 460 103.26 -41.51 89.66
CA CYS A 460 102.21 -41.56 90.68
C CYS A 460 102.84 -41.52 92.09
N ASP A 461 101.99 -41.52 93.10
CA ASP A 461 102.33 -41.58 94.53
C ASP A 461 101.57 -42.76 95.14
N ASP A 462 102.28 -43.75 95.70
CA ASP A 462 101.69 -44.95 96.33
C ASP A 462 101.43 -44.78 97.84
N GLY A 463 101.85 -43.65 98.41
CA GLY A 463 101.61 -43.28 99.80
C GLY A 463 102.62 -43.81 100.82
N ASP A 464 103.73 -44.43 100.40
CA ASP A 464 104.86 -44.76 101.31
C ASP A 464 106.00 -43.73 101.18
N ASP A 465 106.22 -42.93 102.23
CA ASP A 465 107.30 -41.95 102.36
C ASP A 465 108.73 -42.57 102.18
N CYS A 466 108.85 -43.90 102.13
CA CYS A 466 110.13 -44.62 102.00
C CYS A 466 110.49 -45.04 100.56
N THR A 467 109.60 -44.87 99.57
CA THR A 467 109.84 -45.11 98.15
C THR A 467 109.98 -43.80 97.37
N MET A 468 110.58 -43.84 96.16
CA MET A 468 110.79 -42.61 95.38
C MET A 468 110.92 -42.86 93.87
N GLY A 469 110.03 -42.24 93.10
CA GLY A 469 110.00 -42.34 91.64
C GLY A 469 108.98 -43.38 91.16
N ASP A 470 107.85 -43.41 91.85
CA ASP A 470 106.85 -44.46 91.78
C ASP A 470 106.03 -44.31 90.50
N THR A 471 105.65 -45.44 89.91
CA THR A 471 105.08 -45.46 88.56
C THR A 471 103.91 -46.40 88.45
N CYS A 472 102.93 -46.00 87.64
CA CYS A 472 101.85 -46.87 87.23
C CYS A 472 102.44 -48.05 86.44
N GLN A 473 102.10 -49.27 86.85
CA GLN A 473 102.33 -50.49 86.10
C GLN A 473 101.03 -51.31 86.10
N GLN A 474 100.46 -51.55 84.93
CA GLN A 474 99.18 -52.25 84.73
C GLN A 474 98.03 -51.64 85.55
N GLY A 475 97.95 -50.30 85.59
CA GLY A 475 96.91 -49.54 86.31
C GLY A 475 97.13 -49.40 87.82
N VAL A 476 98.19 -50.01 88.39
CA VAL A 476 98.50 -49.92 89.82
C VAL A 476 99.75 -49.07 90.03
N CYS A 477 99.72 -48.10 90.94
CA CYS A 477 100.94 -47.39 91.36
C CYS A 477 101.85 -48.33 92.17
N GLN A 478 103.13 -48.40 91.82
CA GLN A 478 104.10 -49.29 92.47
C GLN A 478 105.39 -48.54 92.84
N GLY A 479 105.73 -48.57 94.12
CA GLY A 479 106.89 -47.90 94.70
C GLY A 479 108.26 -48.44 94.27
N ALA A 480 109.25 -47.54 94.18
CA ALA A 480 110.60 -47.86 93.69
C ALA A 480 111.70 -47.79 94.77
N MET A 481 112.41 -48.91 94.96
CA MET A 481 113.67 -49.14 95.72
C MET A 481 113.77 -48.55 97.14
N GLU A 482 113.65 -49.42 98.16
CA GLU A 482 113.83 -49.11 99.59
C GLU A 482 115.19 -48.44 99.94
N VAL A 483 115.17 -47.50 100.89
CA VAL A 483 116.38 -46.81 101.41
C VAL A 483 116.75 -47.28 102.85
N PRO A 484 117.92 -47.92 103.07
CA PRO A 484 118.19 -48.63 104.33
C PRO A 484 118.85 -47.79 105.44
N ASP A 485 118.07 -47.02 106.21
CA ASP A 485 118.13 -46.91 107.70
C ASP A 485 116.96 -46.05 108.24
N CYS A 486 115.74 -46.28 107.75
CA CYS A 486 114.57 -45.47 108.15
C CYS A 486 113.96 -46.01 109.45
N ARG A 487 113.79 -45.14 110.47
CA ARG A 487 113.14 -45.48 111.76
C ARG A 487 112.06 -44.46 112.12
N PRO A 488 110.85 -44.90 112.50
CA PRO A 488 109.74 -43.99 112.77
C PRO A 488 109.91 -43.25 114.12
N GLY A 489 109.79 -41.92 114.07
CA GLY A 489 109.85 -41.03 115.24
C GLY A 489 109.45 -39.61 114.87
N GLY A 490 108.15 -39.34 114.82
CA GLY A 490 107.61 -38.06 114.33
C GLY A 490 107.75 -36.87 115.29
N GLY A 491 107.60 -35.65 114.74
CA GLY A 491 107.64 -34.43 115.55
C GLY A 491 107.47 -33.10 114.78
N SER A 492 106.22 -32.62 114.72
CA SER A 492 105.84 -31.19 114.83
C SER A 492 106.54 -30.10 113.97
N GLY A 493 105.80 -29.60 112.98
CA GLY A 493 105.28 -28.22 113.07
C GLY A 493 105.86 -27.11 112.17
N CYS A 494 104.98 -26.13 111.89
CA CYS A 494 105.21 -24.85 111.20
C CYS A 494 105.61 -24.92 109.71
N GLY A 495 105.20 -23.99 108.83
CA GLY A 495 104.24 -22.88 108.98
C GLY A 495 104.72 -21.55 108.39
N CYS A 496 104.30 -21.23 107.17
CA CYS A 496 104.36 -19.93 106.44
C CYS A 496 103.80 -20.17 105.01
N SER A 497 103.41 -19.21 104.17
CA SER A 497 102.86 -17.84 104.29
C SER A 497 102.44 -17.40 102.87
N SER A 498 101.42 -16.54 102.72
CA SER A 498 100.90 -16.01 101.43
C SER A 498 101.92 -15.06 100.71
N PRO A 499 101.71 -14.50 99.47
CA PRO A 499 100.44 -13.92 98.96
C PRO A 499 100.14 -13.79 97.43
N GLY A 500 98.84 -13.68 97.08
CA GLY A 500 98.32 -12.82 95.99
C GLY A 500 98.25 -13.41 94.56
N ARG A 501 97.61 -12.73 93.58
CA ARG A 501 96.84 -11.46 93.63
C ARG A 501 96.00 -11.21 92.35
N GLY A 502 94.78 -10.68 92.49
CA GLY A 502 93.98 -10.04 91.42
C GLY A 502 93.13 -10.98 90.54
N ALA A 503 92.12 -10.52 89.79
CA ALA A 503 91.42 -9.21 89.80
C ALA A 503 90.00 -9.32 89.14
N ALA A 504 89.08 -8.41 89.48
CA ALA A 504 87.70 -8.26 88.95
C ALA A 504 87.59 -7.02 88.02
N PRO A 505 86.43 -6.55 87.47
CA PRO A 505 85.00 -6.97 87.56
C PRO A 505 84.49 -7.54 86.20
N ALA A 506 83.40 -7.21 85.48
CA ALA A 506 82.28 -6.22 85.51
C ALA A 506 81.24 -6.58 84.39
N LEU A 507 80.00 -6.08 84.27
CA LEU A 507 79.00 -5.43 85.16
C LEU A 507 77.62 -5.34 84.40
N LEU A 508 76.52 -4.94 85.07
CA LEU A 508 75.13 -4.74 84.57
C LEU A 508 74.36 -6.03 84.17
N VAL A 509 73.05 -6.22 84.38
CA VAL A 509 71.89 -5.43 84.88
C VAL A 509 71.23 -4.42 83.93
N LEU A 510 70.14 -4.85 83.25
CA LEU A 510 68.82 -4.19 83.05
C LEU A 510 67.94 -5.18 82.24
N LEU A 511 66.68 -5.56 82.55
CA LEU A 511 65.43 -4.91 82.99
C LEU A 511 64.60 -4.23 81.88
N LEU A 512 63.34 -4.70 81.73
CA LEU A 512 62.23 -4.24 80.88
C LEU A 512 62.42 -4.39 79.34
N GLY A 513 61.35 -4.58 78.55
CA GLY A 513 59.97 -4.90 78.92
C GLY A 513 58.90 -4.63 77.84
N LEU A 514 57.87 -5.48 77.83
CA LEU A 514 56.47 -5.26 77.38
C LEU A 514 56.14 -4.66 75.98
N LEU A 515 55.41 -5.48 75.22
CA LEU A 515 54.11 -5.18 74.55
C LEU A 515 54.02 -4.49 73.17
N LEU A 516 53.05 -5.05 72.42
CA LEU A 516 52.09 -4.44 71.47
C LEU A 516 52.52 -4.02 70.05
N ALA A 517 52.06 -4.86 69.10
CA ALA A 517 51.67 -4.55 67.72
C ALA A 517 50.48 -3.55 67.63
N PRO A 518 49.81 -3.30 66.47
CA PRO A 518 50.13 -3.64 65.06
C PRO A 518 49.94 -2.44 64.09
N ARG A 519 50.15 -2.65 62.77
CA ARG A 519 49.19 -2.16 61.73
C ARG A 519 49.42 -2.73 60.31
N ARG A 520 48.32 -3.15 59.66
CA ARG A 520 48.22 -3.35 58.19
C ARG A 520 48.25 -2.01 57.45
N ARG A 521 48.83 -1.98 56.24
CA ARG A 521 48.28 -1.32 55.03
C ARG A 521 49.20 -1.48 53.81
N ARG A 522 48.95 -2.51 53.01
CA ARG A 522 48.13 -2.35 51.79
C ARG A 522 47.26 -3.59 51.61
#